data_AF-A0A2M7R9C0-F1
#
_entry.id   AF-A0A2M7R9C0-F1
#
_cell.length_a   1.000
_cell.length_b   1.000
_cell.length_c   1.000
_cell.angle_alpha   90.00
_cell.angle_beta   90.00
_cell.angle_gamma   90.00
#
_symmetry.space_group_name_H-M   'P 1'
#
loop_
_entity.id
_entity.type
_entity.pdbx_description
1 polymer ?
#
loop_
_entity_poly.entity_id
_entity_poly.type
_entity_poly.pdbx_seq_one_letter_code
_entity_poly.pdbx_strand_id
1 'polypeptide(L)' 'MLTKNTHKKPFPKPISFRKLIGPSFIILALGLGSGEVILWPYLVSNFGLGIVWGAMLGITFQY' A
#
# COMPACT_ATOMS: atom_id res chain seq x y z
N MET A 1 5.95 -39.52 -38.63
CA MET A 1 6.63 -38.88 -37.49
C MET A 1 6.04 -37.48 -37.33
N LEU A 2 5.17 -37.26 -36.33
CA LEU A 2 4.41 -36.02 -36.18
C LEU A 2 5.27 -34.94 -35.52
N THR A 3 5.53 -33.84 -36.22
CA THR A 3 6.26 -32.68 -35.67
C THR A 3 5.35 -31.91 -34.69
N LYS A 4 5.78 -31.86 -33.43
CA LYS A 4 5.05 -31.25 -32.32
C LYS A 4 5.37 -29.75 -32.30
N ASN A 5 4.50 -28.92 -32.88
CA ASN A 5 4.62 -27.46 -32.84
C ASN A 5 4.42 -26.94 -31.41
N THR A 6 5.51 -26.72 -30.69
CA THR A 6 5.53 -26.09 -29.36
C THR A 6 5.34 -24.58 -29.48
N HIS A 7 4.09 -24.13 -29.45
CA HIS A 7 3.73 -22.73 -29.24
C HIS A 7 4.20 -22.26 -27.84
N LYS A 8 5.46 -21.85 -27.71
CA LYS A 8 5.94 -21.10 -26.54
C LYS A 8 5.37 -19.68 -26.60
N LYS A 9 4.34 -19.41 -25.79
CA LYS A 9 3.89 -18.03 -25.52
C LYS A 9 5.00 -17.32 -24.73
N PRO A 10 5.46 -16.13 -25.16
CA PRO A 10 6.45 -15.38 -24.38
C PRO A 10 5.85 -14.98 -23.03
N PHE A 11 6.62 -15.16 -21.96
CA PHE A 11 6.24 -14.67 -20.64
C PHE A 11 6.01 -13.14 -20.70
N PRO A 12 4.97 -12.62 -20.03
CA PRO A 12 4.73 -11.18 -19.99
C PRO A 12 5.97 -10.49 -19.42
N LYS A 13 6.42 -9.42 -20.10
CA LYS A 13 7.56 -8.63 -19.65
C LYS A 13 7.29 -8.14 -18.22
N PRO A 14 8.27 -8.22 -17.31
CA PRO A 14 8.07 -7.80 -15.93
C PRO A 14 7.62 -6.34 -15.92
N ILE A 15 6.49 -6.12 -15.26
CA ILE A 15 5.91 -4.79 -15.09
C ILE A 15 6.89 -4.01 -14.22
N SER A 16 7.27 -2.80 -14.66
CA SER A 16 8.16 -1.95 -13.86
C SER A 16 7.59 -1.73 -12.46
N PHE A 17 8.42 -1.81 -11.42
CA PHE A 17 8.04 -1.49 -10.04
C PHE A 17 7.34 -0.12 -9.92
N ARG A 18 7.70 0.85 -10.76
CA ARG A 18 7.05 2.17 -10.82
C ARG A 18 5.57 2.09 -11.23
N LYS A 19 5.21 1.11 -12.07
CA LYS A 19 3.82 0.86 -12.50
C LYS A 19 3.01 0.11 -11.43
N LEU A 20 3.67 -0.57 -10.50
CA LEU A 20 3.02 -1.19 -9.33
C LEU A 20 2.73 -0.18 -8.22
N ILE A 21 3.58 0.83 -8.04
CA ILE A 21 3.40 1.87 -7.00
C ILE A 21 2.07 2.61 -7.19
N GLY A 22 1.63 2.89 -8.42
CA GLY A 22 0.38 3.60 -8.70
C GLY A 22 -0.86 2.88 -8.13
N PRO A 23 -1.15 1.64 -8.55
CA PRO A 23 -2.23 0.83 -7.98
C PRO A 23 -2.12 0.65 -6.46
N SER A 24 -0.92 0.35 -5.95
CA SER A 24 -0.71 0.16 -4.51
C SER A 24 -1.00 1.42 -3.70
N PHE A 25 -0.60 2.60 -4.20
CA PHE A 25 -0.85 3.88 -3.53
C PHE A 25 -2.34 4.22 -3.48
N ILE A 26 -3.09 3.90 -4.55
CA ILE A 26 -4.54 4.09 -4.59
C ILE A 26 -5.22 3.18 -3.57
N ILE A 27 -4.81 1.91 -3.47
CA ILE A 27 -5.35 0.97 -2.47
C ILE A 27 -4.99 1.41 -1.05
N LEU A 28 -3.75 1.89 -0.84
CA LEU A 28 -3.34 2.44 0.46
C LEU A 28 -4.15 3.68 0.83
N ALA A 29 -4.40 4.59 -0.10
CA ALA A 29 -5.20 5.79 0.14
C ALA A 29 -6.69 5.48 0.35
N LEU A 30 -7.21 4.43 -0.29
CA LEU A 30 -8.56 3.93 -0.06
C LEU A 30 -8.68 3.14 1.25
N GLY A 31 -7.60 2.46 1.66
CA GLY A 31 -7.51 1.67 2.88
C GLY A 31 -7.18 2.48 4.13
N LEU A 32 -6.39 3.55 4.01
CA LEU A 32 -6.23 4.58 5.03
C LEU A 32 -7.58 5.26 5.18
N GLY A 33 -8.26 5.01 6.29
CA GLY A 33 -9.57 5.58 6.53
C GLY A 33 -9.48 7.10 6.57
N SER A 34 -10.45 7.78 5.96
CA SER A 34 -10.63 9.24 6.05
C SER A 34 -10.55 9.73 7.52
N GLY A 35 -11.03 8.90 8.45
CA GLY A 35 -10.95 9.13 9.89
C GLY A 35 -9.51 9.31 10.40
N GLU A 36 -8.56 8.48 10.03
CA GLU A 36 -7.17 8.60 10.51
C GLU A 36 -6.50 9.84 9.92
N VAL A 37 -6.69 10.09 8.62
CA VAL A 37 -6.12 11.26 7.92
C VAL A 37 -6.60 12.59 8.53
N ILE A 38 -7.81 12.62 9.09
CA ILE A 38 -8.38 13.79 9.78
C ILE A 38 -8.07 13.79 11.29
N LEU A 39 -8.05 12.63 11.94
CA LEU A 39 -7.78 12.49 13.37
C LEU A 39 -6.32 12.84 13.69
N TRP A 40 -5.37 12.46 12.83
CA TRP A 40 -3.95 12.78 12.99
C TRP A 40 -3.64 14.27 13.13
N PRO A 41 -4.03 15.16 12.19
CA PRO A 41 -3.80 16.59 12.33
C PRO A 41 -4.56 17.20 13.51
N TYR A 42 -5.75 16.67 13.85
CA TYR A 42 -6.48 17.10 15.05
C TYR A 42 -5.73 16.77 16.35
N LEU A 43 -5.23 15.54 16.50
CA LEU A 43 -4.46 15.10 17.65
C LEU A 43 -3.13 15.85 17.74
N VAL A 44 -2.42 16.02 16.61
CA VAL A 44 -1.14 16.74 16.57
C VAL A 44 -1.33 18.22 16.89
N SER A 45 -2.45 18.84 16.49
CA SER A 45 -2.76 20.24 16.83
C SER A 45 -3.06 20.45 18.32
N ASN A 46 -3.58 19.43 19.02
CA ASN A 46 -3.97 19.56 20.42
C ASN A 46 -2.88 19.05 21.40
N PHE A 47 -2.16 17.99 21.03
CA PHE A 47 -1.20 17.29 21.90
C PHE A 47 0.24 17.35 21.38
N GLY A 48 0.48 17.99 20.23
CA GLY A 48 1.80 18.09 19.60
C GLY A 48 2.25 16.81 18.89
N LEU A 49 3.48 16.83 18.37
CA LEU A 49 4.07 15.71 17.60
C LEU A 49 4.30 14.43 18.43
N GLY A 50 4.20 14.50 19.76
CA GLY A 50 4.36 13.33 20.63
C GLY A 50 3.30 12.24 20.40
N ILE A 51 2.13 12.60 19.88
CA ILE A 51 1.02 11.66 19.69
C ILE A 51 1.23 10.69 18.52
N VAL A 52 2.21 10.97 17.65
CA VAL A 52 2.65 10.05 16.59
C VAL A 52 3.17 8.74 17.19
N TRP A 53 3.74 8.76 18.40
CA TRP A 53 4.08 7.54 19.13
C TRP A 53 2.84 6.74 19.54
N GLY A 54 1.73 7.41 19.81
CA GLY A 54 0.42 6.77 20.03
C GLY A 54 -0.07 6.04 18.78
N ALA A 55 0.20 6.54 17.57
CA ALA A 55 -0.06 5.84 16.30
C ALA A 55 0.66 4.52 16.27
N MET A 56 1.97 4.59 16.54
CA MET A 56 2.88 3.50 16.39
C MET A 56 2.58 2.41 17.43
N LEU A 57 2.29 2.82 18.66
CA LEU A 57 1.80 1.93 19.71
C LEU A 57 0.44 1.34 19.34
N GLY A 58 -0.52 2.15 18.89
CA GLY A 58 -1.86 1.68 18.49
C GLY A 58 -1.81 0.61 17.40
N ILE A 59 -1.01 0.82 16.34
CA ILE A 59 -0.80 -0.15 15.25
C ILE A 59 -0.05 -1.40 15.76
N THR A 60 0.89 -1.24 16.69
CA THR A 60 1.64 -2.36 17.27
C THR A 60 0.74 -3.22 18.17
N PHE A 61 -0.22 -2.62 18.87
CA PHE A 61 -1.22 -3.28 19.71
C PHE A 61 -2.48 -3.73 18.94
N GLN A 62 -2.56 -3.46 17.63
CA GLN A 62 -3.74 -3.74 16.80
C GLN A 62 -3.98 -5.25 16.52
N TYR A 63 -3.02 -6.11 16.91
CA TYR A 63 -3.08 -7.57 16.79
C TYR A 63 -3.67 -8.21 18.06
#